data_AF-A0A3E5GT65-F1
#
_entry.id   AF-A0A3E5GT65-F1
#
_cell.length_a   1.000
_cell.length_b   1.000
_cell.length_c   1.000
_cell.angle_alpha   90.00
_cell.angle_beta   90.00
_cell.angle_gamma   90.00
#
_symmetry.space_group_name_H-M   'P 1'
#
loop_
_entity.id
_entity.type
_entity.pdbx_description
1 polymer ?
#
loop_
_entity_poly.entity_id
_entity_poly.type
_entity_poly.pdbx_seq_one_letter_code
_entity_poly.pdbx_strand_id
1 'polypeptide(L)'
;MQIKDFSKPIMLPHNQLALSAIFKFNDRVFIKVSEAYNDDFSNSYDLSKKQLVQFSPDTEVEYVRGTLILHRGDWSDANAHQ
;
A
#
# COMPACT_ATOMS: atom_id res chain seq x y z
N MET A 1 -0.48 -19.41 18.51
CA MET A 1 0.65 -19.49 17.56
C MET A 1 1.10 -18.06 17.24
N GLN A 2 2.31 -17.66 17.66
CA GLN A 2 2.91 -16.38 17.27
C GLN A 2 3.95 -16.69 16.19
N ILE A 3 3.72 -16.22 14.96
CA ILE A 3 4.75 -16.22 13.93
C ILE A 3 5.48 -14.88 14.08
N LYS A 4 6.77 -14.92 14.43
CA LYS A 4 7.64 -13.75 14.38
C LYS A 4 8.53 -13.88 13.15
N ASP A 5 8.37 -12.95 12.22
CA ASP A 5 9.22 -12.82 11.06
C ASP A 5 10.46 -12.00 11.45
N PHE A 6 11.64 -12.61 11.30
CA PHE A 6 12.94 -11.99 11.57
C PHE A 6 13.68 -11.59 10.29
N SER A 7 13.03 -11.71 9.13
CA SER A 7 13.60 -11.18 7.91
C SER A 7 13.78 -9.66 8.05
N LYS A 8 14.92 -9.16 7.58
CA LYS A 8 15.14 -7.71 7.56
C LYS A 8 14.11 -7.09 6.60
N PRO A 9 13.49 -5.96 6.98
CA PRO A 9 12.67 -5.16 6.08
C PRO A 9 13.41 -4.94 4.76
N ILE A 10 12.75 -5.20 3.65
CA ILE A 10 13.28 -4.88 2.32
C ILE A 10 12.94 -3.42 2.06
N MET A 11 13.94 -2.54 2.17
CA MET A 11 13.79 -1.13 1.82
C MET A 11 13.98 -0.96 0.32
N LEU A 12 13.03 -0.31 -0.34
CA LEU A 12 13.12 0.02 -1.76
C LEU A 12 12.70 1.49 -1.97
N PRO A 13 13.31 2.20 -2.93
CA PRO A 13 12.75 3.43 -3.45
C PRO A 13 11.34 3.20 -3.99
N HIS A 14 10.44 4.15 -3.78
CA HIS A 14 9.03 4.06 -4.18
C HIS A 14 8.85 3.74 -5.67
N ASN A 15 9.69 4.31 -6.54
CA ASN A 15 9.63 4.06 -7.98
C ASN A 15 10.01 2.63 -8.41
N GLN A 16 10.67 1.85 -7.55
CA GLN A 16 11.00 0.45 -7.81
C GLN A 16 9.85 -0.50 -7.43
N LEU A 17 8.83 -0.01 -6.75
CA LEU A 17 7.64 -0.79 -6.45
C LEU A 17 6.81 -1.00 -7.72
N ALA A 18 6.31 -2.21 -7.94
CA ALA A 18 5.32 -2.47 -8.97
C ALA A 18 3.96 -1.84 -8.61
N LEU A 19 3.11 -1.59 -9.61
CA LEU A 19 1.69 -1.35 -9.37
C LEU A 19 1.11 -2.43 -8.46
N SER A 20 0.19 -2.04 -7.57
CA SER A 20 -0.43 -2.87 -6.53
C SER A 20 0.51 -3.38 -5.43
N ALA A 21 1.81 -3.05 -5.48
CA ALA A 21 2.72 -3.39 -4.39
C ALA A 21 2.27 -2.73 -3.08
N ILE A 22 2.35 -3.51 -2.00
CA ILE A 22 2.03 -3.10 -0.65
C ILE A 22 3.34 -2.70 0.04
N PHE A 23 3.32 -1.56 0.71
CA PHE A 23 4.49 -1.06 1.43
C PHE A 23 4.09 -0.33 2.71
N LYS A 24 5.05 -0.16 3.62
CA LYS A 24 4.90 0.67 4.81
C LYS A 24 5.76 1.93 4.73
N PHE A 25 5.23 3.00 5.29
CA PHE A 25 5.94 4.25 5.48
C PHE A 25 5.38 4.97 6.72
N ASN A 26 6.24 5.35 7.67
CA ASN A 26 5.82 5.97 8.94
C ASN A 26 4.69 5.18 9.64
N ASP A 27 4.88 3.87 9.83
CA ASP A 27 3.93 2.93 10.47
C ASP A 27 2.55 2.80 9.80
N ARG A 28 2.37 3.35 8.60
CA ARG A 28 1.13 3.25 7.80
C ARG A 28 1.33 2.32 6.62
N VAL A 29 0.24 1.68 6.19
CA VAL A 29 0.23 0.74 5.06
C VAL A 29 -0.37 1.41 3.84
N PHE A 30 0.31 1.24 2.71
CA PHE A 30 -0.05 1.84 1.43
C PHE A 30 -0.09 0.79 0.33
N ILE A 31 -0.79 1.12 -0.75
CA ILE A 31 -0.76 0.38 -2.02
C ILE A 31 -0.35 1.35 -3.13
N LYS A 32 0.63 0.99 -3.95
CA LYS A 32 0.96 1.79 -5.15
C LYS A 32 -0.15 1.63 -6.18
N VAL A 33 -0.75 2.74 -6.64
CA VAL A 33 -1.91 2.70 -7.54
C VAL A 33 -1.65 3.31 -8.92
N SER A 34 -0.59 4.09 -9.07
CA SER A 34 -0.18 4.61 -10.37
C SER A 34 1.33 4.58 -10.51
N GLU A 35 1.79 4.55 -11.76
CA GLU A 35 3.14 4.98 -12.08
C GLU A 35 3.19 6.51 -12.12
N ALA A 36 4.40 7.09 -12.09
CA ALA A 36 4.58 8.50 -12.35
C ALA A 36 4.20 8.77 -13.82
N TYR A 37 3.18 9.59 -14.06
CA TYR A 37 2.76 9.95 -15.41
C TYR A 37 3.66 11.01 -16.04
N ASN A 38 4.37 11.76 -15.19
CA ASN A 38 5.14 12.96 -15.53
C ASN A 38 6.35 13.13 -14.60
N ASP A 39 7.04 12.03 -14.31
CA ASP A 39 8.35 11.91 -13.62
C ASP A 39 8.49 12.45 -12.18
N ASP A 40 7.58 13.29 -11.69
CA ASP A 40 7.82 13.95 -10.40
C ASP A 40 7.23 13.20 -9.19
N PHE A 41 6.06 12.57 -9.34
CA PHE A 41 5.37 11.89 -8.25
C PHE A 41 4.48 10.75 -8.76
N SER A 42 4.30 9.72 -7.94
CA SER A 42 3.32 8.67 -8.21
C SER A 42 2.34 8.52 -7.04
N ASN A 43 1.12 8.08 -7.34
CA ASN A 43 0.05 8.01 -6.36
C ASN A 43 0.08 6.66 -5.65
N SER A 44 -0.10 6.73 -4.33
CA SER A 44 -0.34 5.56 -3.49
C SER A 44 -1.58 5.78 -2.64
N TYR A 45 -2.33 4.70 -2.42
CA TYR A 45 -3.52 4.74 -1.58
C TYR A 45 -3.13 4.38 -0.14
N ASP A 46 -3.43 5.29 0.78
CA ASP A 46 -3.23 5.07 2.21
C ASP A 46 -4.44 4.32 2.81
N LEU A 47 -4.22 3.10 3.30
CA LEU A 47 -5.29 2.28 3.85
C LEU A 47 -5.81 2.78 5.21
N SER A 48 -4.96 3.48 5.97
CA SER A 48 -5.31 3.99 7.30
C SER A 48 -6.16 5.26 7.22
N LYS A 49 -5.89 6.16 6.26
CA LYS A 49 -6.61 7.42 6.05
C LYS A 49 -7.62 7.37 4.91
N LYS A 50 -7.64 6.30 4.13
CA LYS A 50 -8.56 6.10 2.99
C LYS A 50 -8.44 7.20 1.92
N GLN A 51 -7.22 7.60 1.58
CA GLN A 51 -6.95 8.70 0.66
C GLN A 51 -5.79 8.40 -0.29
N LEU A 52 -5.74 9.10 -1.42
CA LEU A 52 -4.56 9.12 -2.28
C LEU A 52 -3.50 10.08 -1.72
N VAL A 53 -2.24 9.66 -1.78
CA VAL A 53 -1.08 10.44 -1.37
C VAL A 53 -0.02 10.30 -2.45
N GLN A 54 0.66 11.41 -2.75
CA GLN A 54 1.79 11.44 -3.67
C GLN A 54 3.08 11.07 -2.94
N PHE A 55 3.89 10.24 -3.57
CA PHE A 55 5.22 9.88 -3.10
C PHE A 55 6.27 10.36 -4.11
N SER A 56 7.35 10.94 -3.60
CA SER A 56 8.55 11.21 -4.42
C SER A 56 9.17 9.88 -4.86
N PRO A 57 9.69 9.76 -6.09
CA PRO A 57 10.24 8.52 -6.65
C PRO A 57 11.31 7.85 -5.79
N ASP A 58 12.12 8.66 -5.12
CA ASP A 58 13.27 8.29 -4.31
C ASP A 58 12.94 8.03 -2.82
N THR A 59 11.68 8.21 -2.42
CA THR A 59 11.25 7.93 -1.04
C THR A 59 11.52 6.47 -0.70
N GLU A 60 12.38 6.20 0.28
CA GLU A 60 12.59 4.84 0.78
C GLU A 60 11.40 4.35 1.59
N VAL A 61 10.91 3.16 1.24
CA VAL A 61 9.76 2.52 1.89
C VAL A 61 10.02 1.06 2.19
N GLU A 62 9.37 0.53 3.22
CA GLU A 62 9.43 -0.89 3.56
C GLU A 62 8.50 -1.67 2.63
N TYR A 63 9.06 -2.44 1.70
CA TYR A 63 8.28 -3.33 0.85
C TYR A 63 7.77 -4.53 1.66
N VAL A 64 6.46 -4.74 1.59
CA VAL A 64 5.81 -5.88 2.25
C VAL A 64 5.57 -6.97 1.22
N ARG A 65 6.37 -8.04 1.30
CA ARG A 65 6.12 -9.27 0.54
C ARG A 65 4.90 -9.96 1.10
N GLY A 66 3.75 -9.76 0.47
CA GLY A 66 2.53 -10.43 0.90
C GLY A 66 1.34 -10.13 0.01
N THR A 67 0.25 -10.83 0.30
CA THR A 67 -1.05 -10.60 -0.30
C THR A 67 -1.89 -9.80 0.68
N LEU A 68 -2.48 -8.69 0.22
CA LEU A 68 -3.49 -7.99 1.01
C LEU A 68 -4.77 -8.83 0.98
N ILE A 69 -5.13 -9.37 2.13
CA ILE A 69 -6.41 -10.05 2.31
C ILE A 69 -7.39 -9.04 2.89
N LEU A 70 -8.32 -8.58 2.06
CA LEU A 70 -9.42 -7.72 2.50
C LEU A 70 -10.52 -8.61 3.10
N HIS A 71 -10.70 -8.54 4.40
CA HIS A 71 -11.85 -9.14 5.05
C HIS A 71 -13.07 -8.25 4.84
N ARG A 72 -14.14 -8.84 4.31
CA ARG A 72 -15.45 -8.21 4.12
C ARG A 72 -16.14 -8.05 5.48
N GLY A 73 -15.67 -7.11 6.31
CA GLY A 73 -16.11 -7.02 7.71
C GLY A 73 -17.53 -6.51 7.90
N ASP A 74 -18.10 -5.81 6.92
CA ASP A 74 -19.24 -4.92 7.19
C ASP A 74 -19.90 -4.36 5.90
N TRP A 75 -19.73 -5.04 4.76
CA TRP A 75 -20.54 -4.76 3.57
C TRP A 75 -21.93 -5.36 3.80
N SER A 76 -22.75 -4.71 4.62
CA SER A 76 -24.15 -5.07 4.81
C SER A 76 -24.85 -5.02 3.44
N ASP A 77 -25.68 -6.01 3.15
CA ASP A 77 -26.53 -6.13 1.94
C ASP A 77 -27.58 -5.00 1.79
N ALA A 78 -27.33 -3.81 2.34
CA ALA A 78 -28.22 -2.65 2.29
C ALA A 78 -28.36 -2.04 0.89
N ASN A 79 -27.57 -2.48 -0.09
CA ASN A 79 -27.67 -2.02 -1.48
C ASN A 79 -28.29 -3.06 -2.42
N ALA A 80 -28.88 -4.15 -1.91
CA ALA A 80 -29.55 -5.15 -2.75
C ALA A 80 -30.99 -4.76 -3.16
N HIS A 81 -31.51 -3.62 -2.67
CA HIS A 81 -32.85 -3.13 -3.00
C HIS A 81 -32.87 -1.61 -3.17
N GLN A 82 -32.51 -1.11 -4.36
CA GLN A 82 -33.04 0.12 -4.94
C GLN A 82 -33.23 -0.05 -6.44
#